data_AF-A0A2X3DXH2-F1
#
_entry.id   AF-A0A2X3DXH2-F1
#
_cell.length_a   1.000
_cell.length_b   1.000
_cell.length_c   1.000
_cell.angle_alpha   90.00
_cell.angle_beta   90.00
_cell.angle_gamma   90.00
#
_symmetry.space_group_name_H-M   'P 1'
#
loop_
_entity.id
_entity.type
_entity.pdbx_description
1 polymer ?
#
loop_
_entity_poly.entity_id
_entity_poly.type
_entity_poly.pdbx_seq_one_letter_code
_entity_poly.pdbx_strand_id
1 'polypeptide(L)' 'MDKDLSEHVMIERVEMIARLTAEGACQERDREIALGLIAELAKGNLMKSSHFFIVFSVKSFENQ' A
#
# COMPACT_ATOMS: atom_id res chain seq x y z
N MET A 1 40.20 -8.88 6.67
CA MET A 1 39.47 -7.70 7.19
C MET A 1 38.45 -7.18 6.19
N ASP A 2 38.73 -7.10 4.88
CA ASP A 2 37.73 -6.60 3.90
C ASP A 2 36.57 -7.57 3.61
N LYS A 3 36.80 -8.89 3.72
CA LYS A 3 35.78 -9.90 3.41
C LYS A 3 34.64 -9.91 4.44
N ASP A 4 34.97 -9.84 5.72
CA ASP A 4 33.98 -9.82 6.82
C ASP A 4 33.16 -8.51 6.79
N LEU A 5 33.81 -7.40 6.47
CA LEU A 5 33.14 -6.10 6.27
C LEU A 5 32.18 -6.15 5.08
N SER A 6 32.58 -6.81 3.98
CA SER A 6 31.72 -6.99 2.80
C SER A 6 30.51 -7.89 3.10
N GLU A 7 30.66 -8.92 3.93
CA GLU A 7 29.56 -9.80 4.34
C GLU A 7 28.57 -9.08 5.26
N HIS A 8 29.06 -8.29 6.22
CA HIS A 8 28.20 -7.47 7.08
C HIS A 8 27.40 -6.43 6.29
N VAL A 9 28.05 -5.72 5.37
CA VAL A 9 27.37 -4.74 4.50
C VAL A 9 26.31 -5.42 3.62
N MET A 10 26.56 -6.65 3.16
CA MET A 10 25.58 -7.41 2.39
C MET A 10 24.34 -7.74 3.23
N ILE A 11 24.55 -8.17 4.48
CA ILE A 11 23.45 -8.51 5.41
C ILE A 11 22.60 -7.28 5.72
N GLU A 12 23.21 -6.15 6.07
CA GLU A 12 22.48 -4.91 6.37
C GLU A 12 21.66 -4.41 5.16
N ARG A 13 22.20 -4.57 3.95
CA ARG A 13 21.48 -4.22 2.71
C ARG A 13 20.31 -5.15 2.45
N VAL A 14 20.48 -6.46 2.66
CA VAL A 14 19.38 -7.44 2.53
C VAL A 14 18.28 -7.16 3.55
N GLU A 15 18.65 -6.84 4.78
CA GLU A 15 17.69 -6.47 5.82
C GLU A 15 16.92 -5.20 5.44
N MET A 16 17.61 -4.16 4.96
CA MET A 16 16.99 -2.93 4.49
C MET A 16 16.05 -3.17 3.31
N ILE A 17 16.46 -3.99 2.33
CA ILE A 17 15.59 -4.39 1.20
C ILE A 17 14.37 -5.15 1.71
N ALA A 18 14.52 -6.09 2.64
CA ALA A 18 13.41 -6.84 3.21
C ALA A 18 12.41 -5.91 3.92
N ARG A 19 12.90 -4.96 4.73
CA ARG A 19 12.05 -3.95 5.38
C ARG A 19 11.33 -3.06 4.35
N LEU A 20 12.06 -2.49 3.39
CA LEU A 20 11.49 -1.57 2.38
C LEU A 20 10.49 -2.26 1.43
N THR A 21 10.75 -3.52 1.05
CA THR A 21 9.83 -4.30 0.22
C THR A 21 8.61 -4.78 1.00
N ALA A 22 8.72 -4.96 2.32
CA ALA A 22 7.59 -5.21 3.20
C ALA A 22 6.78 -3.94 3.52
N GLU A 23 7.44 -2.78 3.66
CA GLU A 23 6.83 -1.47 3.96
C GLU A 23 6.09 -0.83 2.77
N GLY A 24 6.19 -1.43 1.57
CA GLY A 24 5.61 -0.93 0.33
C GLY A 24 4.61 -1.87 -0.36
N ALA A 25 4.09 -2.88 0.33
CA ALA A 25 2.95 -3.62 -0.21
C ALA A 25 1.73 -2.71 -0.10
N CYS A 26 1.12 -2.34 -1.24
CA CYS A 26 -0.28 -1.91 -1.29
C CYS A 26 -1.03 -2.78 -0.28
N GLN A 27 -1.42 -2.20 0.86
CA GLN A 27 -1.87 -3.00 1.98
C GLN A 27 -3.04 -3.82 1.43
N GLU A 28 -2.98 -5.15 1.48
CA GLU A 28 -4.04 -6.00 0.92
C GLU A 28 -5.42 -5.53 1.39
N ARG A 29 -5.47 -4.90 2.58
CA ARG A 29 -6.58 -4.16 3.16
C ARG A 29 -7.05 -2.95 2.34
N ASP A 30 -6.17 -2.07 1.87
CA ASP A 30 -6.53 -0.93 1.01
C ASP A 30 -7.11 -1.42 -0.33
N ARG A 31 -6.53 -2.50 -0.87
CA ARG A 31 -7.04 -3.20 -2.06
C ARG A 31 -8.43 -3.79 -1.80
N GLU A 32 -8.64 -4.44 -0.66
CA GLU A 32 -9.92 -5.00 -0.24
C GLU A 32 -10.99 -3.91 -0.05
N ILE A 33 -10.65 -2.79 0.60
CA ILE A 33 -11.53 -1.63 0.77
C ILE A 33 -11.94 -1.07 -0.60
N ALA A 34 -10.98 -0.91 -1.52
CA ALA A 34 -11.27 -0.43 -2.86
C ALA A 34 -12.22 -1.38 -3.62
N LEU A 35 -11.97 -2.69 -3.55
CA LEU A 35 -12.83 -3.70 -4.18
C LEU A 35 -14.24 -3.75 -3.57
N GLY A 36 -14.36 -3.62 -2.25
CA GLY A 36 -15.66 -3.55 -1.57
C GLY A 36 -16.46 -2.32 -1.97
N LEU A 37 -15.82 -1.16 -2.09
CA LEU A 37 -16.45 0.07 -2.58
C LEU A 37 -16.89 -0.05 -4.05
N ILE A 38 -16.07 -0.64 -4.91
CA ILE A 38 -16.42 -0.90 -6.32
C ILE A 38 -17.65 -1.81 -6.42
N ALA A 39 -17.73 -2.86 -5.60
CA ALA A 39 -18.87 -3.76 -5.58
C ALA A 39 -20.16 -3.05 -5.15
N GLU A 40 -20.10 -2.21 -4.11
CA GLU A 40 -21.25 -1.42 -3.66
C GLU A 40 -21.66 -0.36 -4.70
N LEU A 41 -20.70 0.27 -5.39
CA LEU A 41 -20.98 1.16 -6.51
C LEU A 41 -21.61 0.43 -7.69
N ALA A 42 -21.13 -0.75 -8.07
CA ALA A 42 -21.71 -1.54 -9.14
C ALA A 42 -23.14 -2.01 -8.81
N LYS A 43 -23.39 -2.33 -7.53
CA LYS A 43 -24.70 -2.67 -6.98
C LYS A 43 -25.65 -1.46 -6.95
N GLY A 44 -25.14 -0.26 -6.67
CA GLY A 44 -25.88 1.00 -6.63
C GLY A 44 -26.05 1.73 -7.98
N ASN A 45 -25.15 1.50 -8.95
CA ASN A 45 -25.18 2.11 -10.29
C ASN A 45 -26.31 1.54 -11.18
N LEU A 46 -27.06 0.55 -10.69
CA LEU A 46 -28.33 0.18 -11.30
C LEU A 46 -29.44 1.23 -11.06
N MET A 47 -29.24 2.24 -10.22
CA MET A 47 -30.30 3.18 -9.83
C MET A 47 -29.91 4.69 -9.86
N LYS A 48 -29.97 5.27 -11.07
CA LYS A 48 -30.80 6.48 -11.37
C LYS A 48 -30.34 7.94 -11.13
N SER A 49 -29.13 8.31 -10.75
CA SER A 49 -28.81 9.76 -10.66
C SER A 49 -27.44 10.18 -11.23
N SER A 50 -27.48 11.24 -12.04
CA SER A 50 -26.38 11.77 -12.87
C SER A 50 -25.36 12.64 -12.12
N HIS A 51 -25.36 12.63 -10.79
CA HIS A 51 -24.47 13.47 -9.98
C HIS A 51 -24.02 12.72 -8.73
N PHE A 52 -22.96 11.93 -8.86
CA PHE A 52 -22.29 11.30 -7.74
C PHE A 52 -20.78 11.53 -7.88
N PHE A 53 -20.17 12.16 -6.87
CA PHE A 53 -18.73 12.42 -6.83
C PHE A 53 -18.20 12.01 -5.45
N ILE A 54 -17.16 11.17 -5.44
CA ILE A 54 -16.43 10.78 -4.23
C ILE A 54 -15.09 11.52 -4.23
N VAL A 55 -14.79 12.20 -3.12
CA VAL A 55 -13.47 12.82 -2.88
C VAL A 55 -12.75 12.00 -1.82
N PHE A 56 -11.61 11.41 -2.20
CA PHE A 56 -10.73 10.73 -1.25
C PHE A 56 -9.69 11.70 -0.70
N SER A 57 -9.50 11.69 0.61
CA SER A 57 -8.38 12.37 1.28
C SER A 57 -7.51 11.30 1.93
N VAL A 58 -6.29 11.16 1.42
CA VAL A 58 -5.27 10.30 2.01
C VAL A 58 -4.55 11.12 3.07
N LYS A 59 -4.65 10.73 4.34
CA LYS A 59 -3.69 11.19 5.34
C LYS A 59 -2.43 10.35 5.16
N SER A 60 -1.36 11.00 4.73
CA SER A 60 -0.03 10.39 4.78
C SER A 60 0.25 10.04 6.24
N PHE A 61 0.47 8.76 6.53
CA PHE A 61 1.02 8.37 7.83
C PHE A 61 2.46 8.86 7.87
N GLU A 62 2.70 9.98 8.54
CA GLU A 62 4.04 10.32 9.00
C GLU A 62 4.39 9.34 10.11
N ASN A 63 5.36 8.46 9.84
CA ASN A 63 5.98 7.61 10.86
C ASN A 63 6.71 8.52 11.85
N GLN A 64 6.16 8.63 13.06
CA GLN A 64 6.75 9.33 14.20
C GLN A 64 7.52 8.36 15.09
#